data_AF-A0A453JHA1-F1
#
_entry.id   AF-A0A453JHA1-F1
#
_cell.length_a   1.000
_cell.length_b   1.000
_cell.length_c   1.000
_cell.angle_alpha   90.00
_cell.angle_beta   90.00
_cell.angle_gamma   90.00
#
_symmetry.space_group_name_H-M   'P 1'
#
loop_
_entity.id
_entity.type
_entity.pdbx_description
1 polymer ?
#
loop_
_entity_poly.entity_id
_entity_poly.type
_entity_poly.pdbx_seq_one_letter_code
_entity_poly.pdbx_strand_id
1 'polypeptide(L)'
;FCSIRIFSLAALLCVFGILPLHYYGQNIQHLRIPYEDLDIFTIGNVEKRSRWLWVHCLVLYIISGVACILLYLEFRHIARLRLLHLKRATPNPGQFTVLVRGIPKTKKESCSSAVDDFFTKYHASSYLFHQIVYKTGKVQKIMTGAKKACRKLKNFTDTTVDQSCKAITYRCCLCGASSNSFQLLPTDEVVPSRGKVDLDDSSLNIDNEECAAAFVFFKTRYGALVASDVLQTSNPTKWVTDLAPEPNDVYWSNIWLPYKQLWIRRIATLLGSIVFMLLFLAPVTFINGLSQLDQLQKRLPFLNGILKQ
;
A
#
# COMPACT_ATOMS: atom_id res chain seq x y z
N PHE A 1 -2.13 -0.83 21.15
CA PHE A 1 -2.67 -1.11 22.50
C PHE A 1 -3.07 -2.58 22.69
N CYS A 2 -3.92 -3.16 21.83
CA CYS A 2 -4.30 -4.58 21.90
C CYS A 2 -3.09 -5.55 21.86
N SER A 3 -2.15 -5.34 20.94
CA SER A 3 -0.90 -6.12 20.86
C SER A 3 -0.12 -6.13 22.19
N ILE A 4 0.08 -4.97 22.82
CA ILE A 4 0.78 -4.86 24.12
C ILE A 4 0.06 -5.64 25.22
N ARG A 5 -1.28 -5.60 25.26
CA ARG A 5 -2.08 -6.35 26.24
C ARG A 5 -1.95 -7.87 26.04
N ILE A 6 -2.02 -8.33 24.79
CA ILE A 6 -1.87 -9.75 24.44
C ILE A 6 -0.46 -10.22 24.82
N PHE A 7 0.58 -9.49 24.41
CA PHE A 7 1.97 -9.87 24.70
C PHE A 7 2.31 -9.78 26.18
N SER A 8 1.75 -8.83 26.93
CA SER A 8 1.94 -8.73 28.38
C SER A 8 1.35 -9.93 29.12
N LEU A 9 0.12 -10.35 28.77
CA LEU A 9 -0.50 -11.55 29.35
C LEU A 9 0.23 -12.83 28.95
N ALA A 10 0.64 -12.94 27.69
CA ALA A 10 1.45 -14.06 27.22
C ALA A 10 2.79 -14.13 27.97
N ALA A 11 3.48 -12.99 28.14
CA ALA A 11 4.73 -12.93 28.89
C ALA A 11 4.53 -13.37 30.34
N LEU A 12 3.46 -12.92 31.01
CA LEU A 12 3.14 -13.32 32.37
C LEU A 12 2.89 -14.84 32.47
N LEU A 13 2.09 -15.40 31.56
CA LEU A 13 1.83 -16.85 31.52
C LEU A 13 3.09 -17.67 31.22
N CYS A 14 3.96 -17.19 30.33
CA CYS A 14 5.23 -17.86 30.02
C CYS A 14 6.21 -17.80 31.20
N VAL A 15 6.33 -16.65 31.88
CA VAL A 15 7.25 -16.47 33.02
C VAL A 15 6.81 -17.26 34.25
N PHE A 16 5.51 -17.32 34.55
CA PHE A 16 5.03 -18.05 35.74
C PHE A 16 4.68 -19.52 35.47
N GLY A 17 4.36 -19.89 34.23
CA GLY A 17 3.98 -21.26 33.87
C GLY A 17 5.11 -22.08 33.25
N ILE A 18 5.70 -21.56 32.17
CA ILE A 18 6.66 -22.33 31.34
C ILE A 18 8.08 -22.23 31.91
N LEU A 19 8.52 -21.06 32.36
CA LEU A 19 9.89 -20.84 32.84
C LEU A 19 10.26 -21.71 34.07
N PRO A 20 9.42 -21.85 35.11
CA PRO A 20 9.74 -22.72 36.25
C PRO A 20 9.75 -24.19 35.84
N LEU A 21 8.87 -24.58 34.91
CA LEU A 21 8.80 -25.94 34.41
C LEU A 21 10.04 -26.32 33.60
N HIS A 22 10.58 -25.40 32.81
CA HIS A 22 11.87 -25.59 32.15
C HIS A 22 13.01 -25.68 33.16
N TYR A 23 13.03 -24.84 34.20
CA TYR A 23 14.09 -24.86 35.22
C TYR A 23 14.15 -26.18 36.00
N TYR A 24 13.00 -26.71 36.43
CA TYR A 24 12.91 -27.96 37.19
C TYR A 24 12.79 -29.23 36.31
N GLY A 25 12.99 -29.11 35.00
CA GLY A 25 12.77 -30.19 34.03
C GLY A 25 13.72 -31.39 34.18
N GLN A 26 14.89 -31.18 34.79
CA GLN A 26 15.94 -32.19 34.95
C GLN A 26 16.55 -32.12 36.36
N ASN A 27 16.94 -33.26 36.96
CA ASN A 27 17.66 -33.31 38.24
C ASN A 27 19.13 -32.90 38.06
N ILE A 28 19.39 -31.66 37.66
CA ILE A 28 20.74 -31.09 37.56
C ILE A 28 21.03 -30.35 38.87
N GLN A 29 22.22 -30.56 39.47
CA GLN A 29 22.70 -29.73 40.57
C GLN A 29 22.97 -28.32 40.02
N HIS A 30 21.98 -27.43 40.18
CA HIS A 30 22.08 -26.03 39.77
C HIS A 30 23.28 -25.36 40.45
N LEU A 31 24.27 -24.96 39.65
CA LEU A 31 25.33 -24.07 40.10
C LEU A 31 24.83 -22.62 40.08
N ARG A 32 25.52 -21.75 40.81
CA ARG A 32 25.18 -20.33 40.97
C ARG A 32 24.77 -19.68 39.62
N ILE A 33 23.62 -19.01 39.67
CA ILE A 33 22.88 -18.30 38.59
C ILE A 33 23.73 -17.60 37.50
N PRO A 34 24.89 -16.95 37.76
CA PRO A 34 25.62 -16.24 36.70
C PRO A 34 26.39 -17.13 35.68
N TYR A 35 26.43 -18.45 35.83
CA TYR A 35 27.17 -19.36 34.92
C TYR A 35 26.30 -20.40 34.21
N GLU A 36 24.97 -20.34 34.36
CA GLU A 36 24.05 -21.27 33.69
C GLU A 36 23.77 -20.84 32.24
N ASP A 37 23.87 -21.81 31.31
CA ASP A 37 23.59 -21.59 29.89
C ASP A 37 22.08 -21.38 29.67
N LEU A 38 21.71 -20.49 28.74
CA LEU A 38 20.31 -20.14 28.46
C LEU A 38 19.49 -21.34 27.97
N ASP A 39 20.17 -22.39 27.48
CA ASP A 39 19.60 -23.64 27.02
C ASP A 39 18.80 -24.37 28.13
N ILE A 40 19.10 -24.13 29.41
CA ILE A 40 18.37 -24.70 30.56
C ILE A 40 16.93 -24.16 30.66
N PHE A 41 16.68 -22.95 30.14
CA PHE A 41 15.34 -22.34 30.11
C PHE A 41 14.55 -22.68 28.85
N THR A 42 15.01 -23.63 28.05
CA THR A 42 14.35 -24.06 26.82
C THR A 42 13.69 -25.42 26.98
N ILE A 43 12.83 -25.77 26.03
CA ILE A 43 12.18 -27.10 26.00
C ILE A 43 13.20 -28.25 25.82
N GLY A 44 14.44 -27.93 25.43
CA GLY A 44 15.54 -28.90 25.36
C GLY A 44 15.92 -29.50 26.71
N ASN A 45 15.61 -28.82 27.82
CA ASN A 45 15.85 -29.30 29.19
C ASN A 45 14.78 -30.29 29.70
N VAL A 46 13.67 -30.47 28.96
CA VAL A 46 12.57 -31.38 29.35
C VAL A 46 12.79 -32.75 28.72
N GLU A 47 12.83 -33.82 29.53
CA GLU A 47 13.03 -35.18 29.02
C GLU A 47 11.97 -35.61 27.98
N LYS A 48 12.39 -36.33 26.93
CA LYS A 48 11.57 -36.70 25.77
C LYS A 48 10.34 -37.59 26.07
N ARG A 49 10.19 -38.08 27.31
CA ARG A 49 9.04 -38.89 27.78
C ARG A 49 8.39 -38.31 29.05
N SER A 50 8.65 -37.04 29.32
CA SER A 50 8.25 -36.39 30.55
C SER A 50 6.75 -36.09 30.59
N ARG A 51 6.11 -36.29 31.75
CA ARG A 51 4.67 -36.00 31.97
C ARG A 51 4.34 -34.51 31.84
N TRP A 52 5.36 -33.64 31.83
CA TRP A 52 5.23 -32.18 31.86
C TRP A 52 4.97 -31.55 30.49
N LEU A 53 5.10 -32.29 29.38
CA LEU A 53 4.85 -31.77 28.02
C LEU A 53 3.40 -31.29 27.81
N TRP A 54 2.43 -31.92 28.48
CA TRP A 54 1.03 -31.52 28.39
C TRP A 54 0.78 -30.12 28.96
N VAL A 55 1.61 -29.64 29.89
CA VAL A 55 1.52 -28.29 30.45
C VAL A 55 1.87 -27.24 29.39
N HIS A 56 2.84 -27.50 28.51
CA HIS A 56 3.12 -26.59 27.38
C HIS A 56 1.93 -26.49 26.43
N CYS A 57 1.30 -27.61 26.10
CA CYS A 57 0.07 -27.62 25.30
C CYS A 57 -1.05 -26.83 25.99
N LEU A 58 -1.27 -27.07 27.28
CA LEU A 58 -2.30 -26.38 28.07
C LEU A 58 -2.06 -24.86 28.11
N VAL A 59 -0.83 -24.43 28.41
CA VAL A 59 -0.47 -22.99 28.44
C VAL A 59 -0.65 -22.37 27.05
N LEU A 60 -0.27 -23.07 25.97
CA LEU A 60 -0.49 -22.59 24.60
C LEU A 60 -1.98 -22.42 24.29
N TYR A 61 -2.83 -23.38 24.70
CA TYR A 61 -4.28 -23.27 24.56
C TYR A 61 -4.85 -22.09 25.35
N ILE A 62 -4.36 -21.85 26.58
CA ILE A 62 -4.77 -20.72 27.41
C ILE A 62 -4.36 -19.40 26.73
N ILE A 63 -3.11 -19.27 26.28
CA ILE A 63 -2.62 -18.06 25.60
C ILE A 63 -3.44 -17.80 24.32
N SER A 64 -3.66 -18.83 23.51
CA SER A 64 -4.47 -18.72 22.29
C SER A 64 -5.91 -18.33 22.59
N GLY A 65 -6.55 -18.94 23.59
CA GLY A 65 -7.90 -18.61 24.02
C GLY A 65 -8.02 -17.17 24.50
N VAL A 66 -7.11 -16.71 25.36
CA VAL A 66 -7.06 -15.32 25.84
C VAL A 66 -6.84 -14.35 24.69
N ALA A 67 -5.91 -14.65 23.76
CA ALA A 67 -5.68 -13.82 22.59
C ALA A 67 -6.92 -13.71 21.70
N CYS A 68 -7.61 -14.82 21.42
CA CYS A 68 -8.86 -14.84 20.68
C CYS A 68 -9.96 -14.02 21.35
N ILE A 69 -10.13 -14.14 22.68
CA ILE A 69 -11.10 -13.36 23.45
C ILE A 69 -10.79 -11.86 23.35
N LEU A 70 -9.54 -11.46 23.58
CA LEU A 70 -9.14 -10.05 23.49
C LEU A 70 -9.30 -9.49 22.08
N LEU A 71 -8.91 -10.25 21.05
CA LEU A 71 -9.13 -9.88 19.66
C LEU A 71 -10.61 -9.70 19.34
N TYR A 72 -11.48 -10.57 19.84
CA TYR A 72 -12.92 -10.47 19.67
C TYR A 72 -13.49 -9.20 20.33
N LEU A 73 -13.08 -8.90 21.56
CA LEU A 73 -13.51 -7.70 22.29
C LEU A 73 -13.08 -6.41 21.57
N GLU A 74 -11.82 -6.35 21.13
CA GLU A 74 -11.28 -5.22 20.38
C GLU A 74 -11.93 -5.07 19.01
N PHE A 75 -12.15 -6.19 18.29
CA PHE A 75 -12.88 -6.18 17.03
C PHE A 75 -14.28 -5.60 17.21
N ARG A 76 -15.03 -6.05 18.24
CA ARG A 76 -16.37 -5.52 18.54
C ARG A 76 -16.32 -4.03 18.89
N HIS A 77 -15.29 -3.60 19.62
CA HIS A 77 -15.08 -2.19 19.95
C HIS A 77 -14.82 -1.33 18.69
N ILE A 78 -13.90 -1.76 17.83
CA ILE A 78 -13.58 -1.09 16.56
C ILE A 78 -14.80 -1.06 15.64
N ALA A 79 -15.54 -2.16 15.53
CA ALA A 79 -16.77 -2.21 14.74
C ALA A 79 -17.81 -1.20 15.24
N ARG A 80 -17.98 -1.08 16.57
CA ARG A 80 -18.88 -0.09 17.17
C ARG A 80 -18.41 1.34 16.92
N LEU A 81 -17.12 1.63 17.06
CA LEU A 81 -16.54 2.94 16.75
C LEU A 81 -16.74 3.30 15.27
N ARG A 82 -16.52 2.36 14.36
CA ARG A 82 -16.76 2.55 12.92
C ARG A 82 -18.22 2.87 12.63
N LEU A 83 -19.17 2.18 13.27
CA LEU A 83 -20.60 2.48 13.13
C LEU A 83 -20.96 3.86 13.69
N LEU A 84 -20.42 4.24 14.85
CA LEU A 84 -20.65 5.57 15.43
C LEU A 84 -20.07 6.67 14.54
N HIS A 85 -18.87 6.45 13.99
CA HIS A 85 -18.25 7.37 13.04
C HIS A 85 -19.10 7.49 11.78
N LEU A 86 -19.59 6.39 11.20
CA LEU A 86 -20.46 6.43 10.02
C LEU A 86 -21.78 7.19 10.25
N LYS A 87 -22.35 7.10 11.46
CA LYS A 87 -23.56 7.82 11.85
C LYS A 87 -23.32 9.32 12.09
N ARG A 88 -22.16 9.70 12.63
CA ARG A 88 -21.84 11.08 13.03
C ARG A 88 -21.07 11.86 11.98
N ALA A 89 -20.37 11.19 11.08
CA ALA A 89 -19.54 11.82 10.07
C ALA A 89 -20.38 12.67 9.13
N THR A 90 -19.78 13.78 8.69
CA THR A 90 -20.32 14.60 7.61
C THR A 90 -20.51 13.74 6.35
N PRO A 91 -21.47 14.09 5.47
CA PRO A 91 -21.68 13.35 4.24
C PRO A 91 -20.40 13.34 3.40
N ASN A 92 -19.76 12.17 3.32
CA ASN A 92 -18.59 11.98 2.47
C ASN A 92 -19.06 11.77 1.03
N PRO A 93 -18.56 12.54 0.05
CA PRO A 93 -18.96 12.38 -1.36
C PRO A 93 -18.74 10.95 -1.90
N GLY A 94 -17.75 10.21 -1.38
CA GLY A 94 -17.52 8.81 -1.75
C GLY A 94 -18.69 7.88 -1.43
N GLN A 95 -19.55 8.22 -0.45
CA GLN A 95 -20.72 7.42 -0.08
C GLN A 95 -21.89 7.55 -1.05
N PHE A 96 -21.85 8.54 -1.94
CA PHE A 96 -22.88 8.80 -2.96
C PHE A 96 -22.37 8.53 -4.37
N THR A 97 -21.12 8.13 -4.50
CA THR A 97 -20.43 8.04 -5.79
C THR A 97 -19.93 6.61 -6.01
N VAL A 98 -20.22 6.05 -7.17
CA VAL A 98 -19.74 4.73 -7.59
C VAL A 98 -18.77 4.92 -8.75
N LEU A 99 -17.60 4.31 -8.64
CA LEU A 99 -16.66 4.20 -9.73
C LEU A 99 -17.06 3.02 -10.62
N VAL A 100 -17.39 3.32 -11.87
CA VAL A 100 -17.73 2.34 -12.90
C VAL A 100 -16.52 2.15 -13.80
N ARG A 101 -16.16 0.90 -14.10
CA ARG A 101 -15.07 0.51 -15.00
C ARG A 101 -15.54 -0.56 -15.99
N GLY A 102 -14.85 -0.66 -17.13
CA GLY A 102 -15.19 -1.67 -18.15
C GLY A 102 -16.48 -1.34 -18.91
N ILE A 103 -16.75 -0.04 -19.12
CA ILE A 103 -17.88 0.41 -19.93
C ILE A 103 -17.66 -0.07 -21.38
N PRO A 104 -18.63 -0.77 -21.99
CA PRO A 104 -18.50 -1.26 -23.36
C PRO A 104 -18.45 -0.07 -24.33
N LYS A 105 -17.36 0.04 -25.10
CA LYS A 105 -17.27 1.02 -26.18
C LYS A 105 -17.98 0.49 -27.42
N THR A 106 -19.11 1.07 -27.78
CA THR A 106 -19.76 0.87 -29.07
C THR A 106 -19.23 1.91 -30.06
N LYS A 107 -19.02 1.56 -31.33
CA LYS A 107 -18.46 2.50 -32.34
C LYS A 107 -19.41 3.65 -32.72
N LYS A 108 -20.65 3.61 -32.26
CA LYS A 108 -21.73 4.52 -32.66
C LYS A 108 -22.24 5.41 -31.51
N GLU A 109 -21.91 5.11 -30.25
CA GLU A 109 -22.43 5.84 -29.09
C GLU A 109 -21.27 6.30 -28.21
N SER A 110 -21.42 7.49 -27.62
CA SER A 110 -20.46 8.02 -26.64
C SER A 110 -20.51 7.20 -25.35
N CYS A 111 -19.39 7.13 -24.61
CA CYS A 111 -19.36 6.47 -23.30
C CYS A 111 -20.35 7.10 -22.32
N SER A 112 -20.56 8.42 -22.43
CA SER A 112 -21.53 9.18 -21.63
C SER A 112 -22.97 8.69 -21.87
N SER A 113 -23.40 8.57 -23.12
CA SER A 113 -24.74 8.08 -23.46
C SER A 113 -24.98 6.66 -22.94
N ALA A 114 -23.99 5.76 -23.10
CA ALA A 114 -24.11 4.38 -22.63
C ALA A 114 -24.28 4.29 -21.10
N VAL A 115 -23.58 5.14 -20.34
CA VAL A 115 -23.72 5.21 -18.88
C VAL A 115 -25.09 5.77 -18.51
N ASP A 116 -25.53 6.85 -19.17
CA ASP A 116 -26.82 7.47 -18.91
C ASP A 116 -27.98 6.49 -19.14
N ASP A 117 -27.97 5.80 -20.28
CA ASP A 117 -28.99 4.80 -20.64
C ASP A 117 -29.02 3.63 -19.64
N PHE A 118 -27.84 3.13 -19.24
CA PHE A 118 -27.74 2.01 -18.31
C PHE A 118 -28.30 2.36 -16.94
N PHE A 119 -27.83 3.47 -16.33
CA PHE A 119 -28.23 3.84 -14.98
C PHE A 119 -29.63 4.43 -14.92
N THR A 120 -30.11 5.08 -15.97
CA THR A 120 -31.51 5.50 -16.07
C THR A 120 -32.44 4.29 -16.18
N LYS A 121 -32.03 3.22 -16.88
CA LYS A 121 -32.86 2.01 -17.02
C LYS A 121 -32.91 1.16 -15.75
N TYR A 122 -31.76 0.90 -15.11
CA TYR A 122 -31.68 -0.04 -13.98
C TYR A 122 -31.70 0.62 -12.59
N HIS A 123 -31.38 1.92 -12.50
CA HIS A 123 -31.25 2.65 -11.24
C HIS A 123 -31.98 4.01 -11.25
N ALA A 124 -33.04 4.17 -12.04
CA ALA A 124 -33.80 5.42 -12.27
C ALA A 124 -34.10 6.24 -11.01
N SER A 125 -34.52 5.57 -9.93
CA SER A 125 -34.96 6.23 -8.69
C SER A 125 -33.81 6.91 -7.93
N SER A 126 -32.60 6.38 -8.06
CA SER A 126 -31.44 6.81 -7.27
C SER A 126 -30.35 7.48 -8.11
N TYR A 127 -30.34 7.31 -9.43
CA TYR A 127 -29.41 7.96 -10.34
C TYR A 127 -29.56 9.49 -10.32
N LEU A 128 -28.44 10.21 -10.32
CA LEU A 128 -28.39 11.68 -10.35
C LEU A 128 -27.69 12.20 -11.61
N PHE A 129 -26.40 11.91 -11.77
CA PHE A 129 -25.62 12.23 -12.97
C PHE A 129 -24.33 11.39 -13.01
N HIS A 130 -23.54 11.52 -14.06
CA HIS A 130 -22.24 10.87 -14.17
C HIS A 130 -21.15 11.82 -14.69
N GLN A 131 -19.89 11.48 -14.41
CA GLN A 131 -18.69 12.16 -14.89
C GLN A 131 -17.78 11.14 -15.56
N ILE A 132 -17.55 11.30 -16.87
CA ILE A 132 -16.64 10.45 -17.63
C ILE A 132 -15.18 10.76 -17.27
N VAL A 133 -14.36 9.71 -17.20
CA VAL A 133 -12.91 9.82 -17.01
C VAL A 133 -12.21 9.87 -18.37
N TYR A 134 -11.40 10.89 -18.58
CA TYR A 134 -10.64 11.09 -19.82
C TYR A 134 -9.15 10.74 -19.62
N LYS A 135 -8.50 10.27 -20.68
CA LYS A 135 -7.08 9.92 -20.67
C LYS A 135 -6.21 11.16 -20.78
N THR A 136 -6.01 11.86 -19.66
CA THR A 136 -5.28 13.13 -19.61
C THR A 136 -3.75 12.99 -19.64
N GLY A 137 -3.16 12.03 -20.36
CA GLY A 137 -1.72 11.75 -20.28
C GLY A 137 -0.83 12.95 -20.63
N LYS A 138 -1.15 13.68 -21.70
CA LYS A 138 -0.44 14.91 -22.11
C LYS A 138 -0.74 16.07 -21.16
N VAL A 139 -2.02 16.26 -20.81
CA VAL A 139 -2.50 17.34 -19.94
C VAL A 139 -1.88 17.24 -18.54
N GLN A 140 -1.79 16.03 -17.98
CA GLN A 140 -1.19 15.79 -16.67
C GLN A 140 0.32 16.07 -16.69
N LYS A 141 1.02 15.76 -17.79
CA LYS A 141 2.44 16.10 -17.96
C LYS A 141 2.65 17.63 -17.98
N ILE A 142 1.78 18.36 -18.66
CA ILE A 142 1.79 19.82 -18.70
C ILE A 142 1.50 20.39 -17.30
N MET A 143 0.44 19.93 -16.65
CA MET A 143 0.04 20.40 -15.31
C MET A 143 1.11 20.12 -14.25
N THR A 144 1.73 18.94 -14.27
CA THR A 144 2.83 18.61 -13.36
C THR A 144 4.10 19.41 -13.67
N GLY A 145 4.38 19.68 -14.95
CA GLY A 145 5.44 20.60 -15.39
C GLY A 145 5.23 22.01 -14.86
N ALA A 146 4.03 22.57 -15.05
CA ALA A 146 3.63 23.88 -14.56
C ALA A 146 3.72 23.95 -13.03
N LYS A 147 3.18 22.95 -12.30
CA LYS A 147 3.27 22.90 -10.83
C LYS A 147 4.70 22.86 -10.33
N LYS A 148 5.61 22.15 -11.03
CA LYS A 148 7.05 22.14 -10.72
C LYS A 148 7.70 23.49 -11.00
N ALA A 149 7.37 24.13 -12.12
CA ALA A 149 7.85 25.46 -12.46
C ALA A 149 7.40 26.51 -11.44
N CYS A 150 6.12 26.55 -11.09
CA CYS A 150 5.58 27.43 -10.05
C CYS A 150 6.21 27.16 -8.68
N ARG A 151 6.44 25.90 -8.30
CA ARG A 151 7.12 25.57 -7.04
C ARG A 151 8.57 26.08 -7.05
N LYS A 152 9.30 25.92 -8.15
CA LYS A 152 10.65 26.49 -8.29
C LYS A 152 10.60 28.00 -8.17
N LEU A 153 9.68 28.66 -8.87
CA LEU A 153 9.51 30.12 -8.82
C LEU A 153 9.21 30.60 -7.41
N LYS A 154 8.29 29.94 -6.69
CA LYS A 154 7.96 30.27 -5.29
C LYS A 154 9.16 30.10 -4.36
N ASN A 155 9.92 29.02 -4.50
CA ASN A 155 11.15 28.83 -3.72
C ASN A 155 12.14 29.96 -3.97
N PHE A 156 12.31 30.43 -5.22
CA PHE A 156 13.18 31.58 -5.53
C PHE A 156 12.65 32.90 -4.95
N THR A 157 11.33 33.08 -4.86
CA THR A 157 10.73 34.28 -4.24
C THR A 157 10.86 34.27 -2.73
N ASP A 158 10.81 33.08 -2.10
CA ASP A 158 10.97 32.91 -0.66
C ASP A 158 12.45 32.93 -0.21
N THR A 159 13.43 32.55 -1.05
CA THR A 159 14.87 32.54 -0.66
C THR A 159 15.71 33.76 -0.99
N THR A 160 15.27 34.75 -1.77
CA THR A 160 16.07 35.99 -1.96
C THR A 160 15.23 37.19 -2.42
N VAL A 161 14.90 38.09 -1.48
CA VAL A 161 15.29 39.50 -1.63
C VAL A 161 16.54 39.68 -0.77
N ASP A 162 17.62 39.01 -1.15
CA ASP A 162 18.95 39.41 -0.71
C ASP A 162 19.84 39.47 -1.94
N GLN A 163 20.34 40.68 -2.17
CA GLN A 163 20.87 41.16 -3.44
C GLN A 163 22.35 40.78 -3.52
N SER A 164 22.65 39.49 -3.69
CA SER A 164 24.00 39.00 -3.95
C SER A 164 23.96 37.80 -4.91
N CYS A 165 23.98 38.09 -6.20
CA CYS A 165 24.04 37.08 -7.25
C CYS A 165 25.39 36.32 -7.20
N LYS A 166 25.45 35.20 -6.47
CA LYS A 166 26.47 34.17 -6.72
C LYS A 166 25.86 33.07 -7.58
N ALA A 167 26.44 32.88 -8.77
CA ALA A 167 26.05 31.83 -9.69
C ALA A 167 26.28 30.46 -9.05
N ILE A 168 25.21 29.67 -8.91
CA ILE A 168 25.29 28.28 -8.44
C ILE A 168 25.67 27.40 -9.63
N THR A 169 26.89 26.89 -9.61
CA THR A 169 27.39 25.98 -10.64
C THR A 169 27.03 24.54 -10.29
N TYR A 170 26.22 23.88 -11.11
CA TYR A 170 25.94 22.45 -10.96
C TYR A 170 26.94 21.66 -11.81
N ARG A 171 27.65 20.72 -11.18
CA ARG A 171 28.61 19.84 -11.84
C ARG A 171 27.98 18.46 -12.04
N CYS A 172 27.95 17.96 -13.28
CA CYS A 172 27.46 16.62 -13.56
C CYS A 172 28.47 15.56 -13.08
N CYS A 173 28.08 14.66 -12.17
CA CYS A 173 28.97 13.63 -11.64
C CYS A 173 29.44 12.59 -12.68
N LEU A 174 28.73 12.40 -13.80
CA LEU A 174 29.08 11.37 -14.78
C LEU A 174 30.05 11.86 -15.88
N CYS A 175 30.02 13.15 -16.21
CA CYS A 175 30.80 13.69 -17.33
C CYS A 175 31.58 14.96 -17.00
N GLY A 176 31.58 15.42 -15.74
CA GLY A 176 32.44 16.51 -15.25
C GLY A 176 32.13 17.91 -15.77
N ALA A 177 31.27 18.03 -16.79
CA ALA A 177 30.86 19.29 -17.37
C ALA A 177 30.06 20.12 -16.34
N SER A 178 30.50 21.36 -16.15
CA SER A 178 29.77 22.37 -15.38
C SER A 178 28.91 23.19 -16.33
N SER A 179 27.63 23.36 -16.02
CA SER A 179 26.77 24.29 -16.74
C SER A 179 26.41 25.45 -15.82
N ASN A 180 26.64 26.68 -16.28
CA ASN A 180 26.26 27.88 -15.55
C ASN A 180 24.73 28.04 -15.66
N SER A 181 24.01 27.97 -14.55
CA SER A 181 22.56 28.06 -14.60
C SER A 181 22.10 29.52 -14.68
N PHE A 182 21.34 29.79 -15.74
CA PHE A 182 20.28 30.80 -15.84
C PHE A 182 20.71 32.27 -15.82
N GLN A 183 20.75 32.88 -17.01
CA GLN A 183 20.65 34.33 -17.16
C GLN A 183 19.16 34.70 -16.99
N LEU A 184 18.85 35.49 -15.97
CA LEU A 184 17.52 36.03 -15.76
C LEU A 184 17.19 36.92 -16.96
N LEU A 185 16.21 36.54 -17.79
CA LEU A 185 15.70 37.43 -18.83
C LEU A 185 15.08 38.65 -18.13
N PRO A 186 15.50 39.89 -18.48
CA PRO A 186 14.86 41.10 -17.98
C PRO A 186 13.39 41.12 -18.41
N THR A 187 12.52 41.61 -17.53
CA THR A 187 11.07 41.72 -17.68
C THR A 187 10.63 42.81 -18.67
N ASP A 188 11.43 43.13 -19.67
CA ASP A 188 11.06 44.11 -20.68
C ASP A 188 10.95 43.42 -22.04
N GLU A 189 9.79 43.60 -22.65
CA GLU A 189 9.37 43.05 -23.94
C GLU A 189 8.77 41.63 -23.88
N VAL A 190 7.50 41.61 -23.44
CA VAL A 190 6.51 40.64 -23.93
C VAL A 190 6.40 40.80 -25.44
N VAL A 191 7.31 40.16 -26.18
CA VAL A 191 7.03 39.74 -27.55
C VAL A 191 6.27 38.43 -27.42
N PRO A 192 4.98 38.36 -27.78
CA PRO A 192 4.31 37.09 -27.87
C PRO A 192 4.92 36.39 -29.08
N SER A 193 5.95 35.57 -28.85
CA SER A 193 6.35 34.54 -29.78
C SER A 193 5.17 33.58 -29.89
N ARG A 194 4.23 33.95 -30.76
CA ARG A 194 3.27 33.09 -31.43
C ARG A 194 4.07 32.04 -32.18
N GLY A 195 4.60 31.06 -31.45
CA GLY A 195 4.66 29.72 -31.97
C GLY A 195 3.22 29.36 -32.25
N LYS A 196 2.82 29.44 -33.53
CA LYS A 196 1.62 28.80 -34.05
C LYS A 196 1.73 27.32 -33.67
N VAL A 197 1.22 26.98 -32.50
CA VAL A 197 0.54 25.71 -32.34
C VAL A 197 -0.77 25.99 -33.04
N ASP A 198 -0.84 25.61 -34.32
CA ASP A 198 -2.10 25.52 -35.02
C ASP A 198 -2.98 24.62 -34.15
N LEU A 199 -3.82 25.28 -33.35
CA LEU A 199 -5.03 24.70 -32.78
C LEU A 199 -5.90 24.47 -34.00
N ASP A 200 -5.62 23.36 -34.67
CA ASP A 200 -6.48 22.80 -35.68
C ASP A 200 -7.84 22.64 -35.01
N ASP A 201 -8.76 23.47 -35.47
CA ASP A 201 -10.19 23.46 -35.19
C ASP A 201 -10.80 22.23 -35.88
N SER A 202 -10.27 21.06 -35.55
CA SER A 202 -10.79 19.76 -35.93
C SER A 202 -11.16 19.08 -34.62
N SER A 203 -12.42 19.28 -34.21
CA SER A 203 -13.16 18.43 -33.27
C SER A 203 -12.24 17.59 -32.40
N LEU A 204 -11.81 18.13 -31.24
CA LEU A 204 -11.03 17.40 -30.24
C LEU A 204 -11.52 15.96 -30.26
N ASN A 205 -10.65 15.01 -30.59
CA ASN A 205 -10.95 13.58 -30.67
C ASN A 205 -11.22 13.05 -29.25
N ILE A 206 -12.18 13.65 -28.55
CA ILE A 206 -12.59 13.39 -27.17
C ILE A 206 -12.97 11.91 -27.08
N ASP A 207 -13.69 11.39 -28.07
CA ASP A 207 -14.12 9.99 -28.19
C ASP A 207 -12.95 8.99 -28.17
N ASN A 208 -11.79 9.37 -28.74
CA ASN A 208 -10.59 8.52 -28.73
C ASN A 208 -9.84 8.58 -27.39
N GLU A 209 -10.08 9.60 -26.56
CA GLU A 209 -9.48 9.78 -25.24
C GLU A 209 -10.41 9.39 -24.07
N GLU A 210 -11.68 9.07 -24.33
CA GLU A 210 -12.61 8.53 -23.33
C GLU A 210 -12.06 7.22 -22.74
N CYS A 211 -11.89 7.17 -21.42
CA CYS A 211 -11.62 5.90 -20.76
C CYS A 211 -12.93 5.12 -20.62
N ALA A 212 -12.84 3.79 -20.59
CA ALA A 212 -13.98 2.93 -20.25
C ALA A 212 -14.27 2.97 -18.73
N ALA A 213 -14.30 4.17 -18.14
CA ALA A 213 -14.52 4.42 -16.72
C ALA A 213 -15.26 5.74 -16.49
N ALA A 214 -16.12 5.76 -15.47
CA ALA A 214 -16.94 6.90 -15.10
C ALA A 214 -17.20 6.93 -13.58
N PHE A 215 -17.39 8.11 -13.02
CA PHE A 215 -17.96 8.28 -11.69
C PHE A 215 -19.46 8.54 -11.82
N VAL A 216 -20.28 7.71 -11.16
CA VAL A 216 -21.73 7.84 -11.18
C VAL A 216 -22.20 8.30 -9.81
N PHE A 217 -22.95 9.41 -9.78
CA PHE A 217 -23.46 10.04 -8.58
C PHE A 217 -24.91 9.64 -8.35
N PHE A 218 -25.23 9.34 -7.10
CA PHE A 218 -26.56 8.90 -6.66
C PHE A 218 -27.17 9.88 -5.67
N LYS A 219 -28.49 9.99 -5.69
CA LYS A 219 -29.30 10.79 -4.74
C LYS A 219 -29.21 10.24 -3.31
N THR A 220 -29.03 8.93 -3.17
CA THR A 220 -29.05 8.24 -1.86
C THR A 220 -27.80 7.38 -1.67
N ARG A 221 -27.31 7.30 -0.42
CA ARG A 221 -26.20 6.40 -0.06
C ARG A 221 -26.56 4.94 -0.30
N TYR A 222 -27.82 4.60 -0.05
CA TYR A 222 -28.34 3.25 -0.28
C TYR A 222 -28.28 2.88 -1.76
N GLY A 223 -28.68 3.79 -2.66
CA GLY A 223 -28.60 3.56 -4.11
C GLY A 223 -27.16 3.33 -4.59
N ALA A 224 -26.20 4.13 -4.10
CA ALA A 224 -24.78 3.95 -4.41
C ALA A 224 -24.25 2.59 -3.91
N LEU A 225 -24.59 2.20 -2.67
CA LEU A 225 -24.16 0.93 -2.08
C LEU A 225 -24.73 -0.27 -2.83
N VAL A 226 -26.02 -0.25 -3.18
CA VAL A 226 -26.65 -1.33 -3.95
C VAL A 226 -26.01 -1.43 -5.35
N ALA A 227 -25.75 -0.30 -6.00
CA ALA A 227 -25.13 -0.30 -7.32
C ALA A 227 -23.67 -0.80 -7.28
N SER A 228 -22.92 -0.60 -6.19
CA SER A 228 -21.55 -1.12 -6.03
C SER A 228 -21.48 -2.59 -5.65
N ASP A 229 -22.45 -3.10 -4.88
CA ASP A 229 -22.40 -4.46 -4.36
C ASP A 229 -23.00 -5.50 -5.32
N VAL A 230 -23.86 -5.06 -6.26
CA VAL A 230 -24.55 -5.95 -7.20
C VAL A 230 -23.77 -6.11 -8.51
N LEU A 231 -23.65 -7.35 -8.97
CA LEU A 231 -23.14 -7.66 -10.31
C LEU A 231 -24.10 -7.12 -11.38
N GLN A 232 -23.63 -6.14 -12.14
CA GLN A 232 -24.43 -5.41 -13.13
C GLN A 232 -24.73 -6.20 -14.40
N THR A 233 -23.89 -7.17 -14.75
CA THR A 233 -24.04 -7.98 -15.96
C THR A 233 -23.46 -9.38 -15.76
N SER A 234 -23.87 -10.35 -16.59
CA SER A 234 -23.37 -11.74 -16.54
C SER A 234 -21.87 -11.85 -16.79
N ASN A 235 -21.27 -10.87 -17.46
CA ASN A 235 -19.82 -10.83 -17.66
C ASN A 235 -19.15 -9.98 -16.55
N PRO A 236 -18.38 -10.59 -15.63
CA PRO A 236 -17.81 -9.89 -14.47
C PRO A 236 -16.69 -8.90 -14.83
N THR A 237 -16.31 -8.76 -16.11
CA THR A 237 -15.30 -7.80 -16.57
C THR A 237 -15.88 -6.55 -17.22
N LYS A 238 -17.20 -6.49 -17.38
CA LYS A 238 -17.93 -5.33 -17.93
C LYS A 238 -18.77 -4.71 -16.82
N TRP A 239 -18.95 -3.38 -16.87
CA TRP A 239 -19.74 -2.65 -15.87
C TRP A 239 -19.35 -2.98 -14.42
N VAL A 240 -18.04 -3.04 -14.16
CA VAL A 240 -17.50 -3.29 -12.82
C VAL A 240 -17.74 -2.04 -11.99
N THR A 241 -18.49 -2.18 -10.90
CA THR A 241 -18.87 -1.09 -10.02
C THR A 241 -18.22 -1.26 -8.65
N ASP A 242 -17.56 -0.22 -8.17
CA ASP A 242 -16.97 -0.16 -6.83
C ASP A 242 -17.35 1.17 -6.17
N LEU A 243 -17.44 1.24 -4.85
CA LEU A 243 -17.58 2.53 -4.17
C LEU A 243 -16.40 3.43 -4.51
N ALA A 244 -16.68 4.69 -4.85
CA ALA A 244 -15.62 5.62 -5.19
C ALA A 244 -14.79 5.95 -3.93
N PRO A 245 -13.44 5.92 -4.04
CA PRO A 245 -12.60 6.41 -2.95
C PRO A 245 -12.75 7.93 -2.78
N GLU A 246 -12.27 8.45 -1.67
CA GLU A 246 -12.27 9.90 -1.44
C GLU A 246 -11.48 10.62 -2.55
N PRO A 247 -11.86 11.86 -2.95
CA PRO A 247 -11.23 12.54 -4.07
C PRO A 247 -9.70 12.67 -3.98
N ASN A 248 -9.17 12.76 -2.75
CA ASN A 248 -7.73 12.84 -2.50
C ASN A 248 -7.01 11.47 -2.56
N ASP A 249 -7.74 10.39 -2.36
CA ASP A 249 -7.24 9.00 -2.42
C ASP A 249 -7.35 8.40 -3.83
N VAL A 250 -7.94 9.14 -4.77
CA VAL A 250 -8.06 8.74 -6.17
C VAL A 250 -6.70 8.79 -6.85
N TYR A 251 -6.14 7.62 -7.14
CA TYR A 251 -4.95 7.51 -7.98
C TYR A 251 -5.33 7.47 -9.47
N TRP A 252 -5.46 8.66 -10.06
CA TRP A 252 -5.95 8.89 -11.44
C TRP A 252 -5.27 8.04 -12.51
N SER A 253 -3.98 7.76 -12.37
CA SER A 253 -3.22 6.97 -13.34
C SER A 253 -3.52 5.48 -13.34
N ASN A 254 -4.24 4.97 -12.34
CA ASN A 254 -4.74 3.59 -12.36
C ASN A 254 -6.16 3.47 -12.92
N ILE A 255 -6.94 4.55 -12.99
CA ILE A 255 -8.36 4.46 -13.40
C ILE A 255 -8.51 4.22 -14.90
N TRP A 256 -7.60 4.76 -15.72
CA TRP A 256 -7.65 4.60 -17.18
C TRP A 256 -7.23 3.21 -17.67
N LEU A 257 -6.72 2.34 -16.79
CA LEU A 257 -6.17 1.05 -17.20
C LEU A 257 -7.30 0.07 -17.56
N PRO A 258 -7.20 -0.65 -18.69
CA PRO A 258 -8.18 -1.66 -19.04
C PRO A 258 -8.14 -2.81 -18.02
N TYR A 259 -9.32 -3.31 -17.65
CA TYR A 259 -9.46 -4.31 -16.58
C TYR A 259 -8.62 -5.58 -16.81
N LYS A 260 -8.48 -6.03 -18.07
CA LYS A 260 -7.62 -7.17 -18.43
C LYS A 260 -6.14 -6.95 -18.08
N GLN A 261 -5.62 -5.73 -18.25
CA GLN A 261 -4.23 -5.41 -17.92
C GLN A 261 -3.99 -5.37 -16.42
N LEU A 262 -5.00 -5.01 -15.62
CA LEU A 262 -4.91 -5.06 -14.16
C LEU A 262 -4.67 -6.49 -13.66
N TRP A 263 -5.37 -7.47 -14.24
CA TRP A 263 -5.19 -8.87 -13.85
C TRP A 263 -3.80 -9.42 -14.20
N ILE A 264 -3.30 -9.10 -15.39
CA ILE A 264 -1.94 -9.47 -15.81
C ILE A 264 -0.90 -8.85 -14.88
N ARG A 265 -1.02 -7.56 -14.55
CA ARG A 265 -0.12 -6.89 -13.61
C ARG A 265 -0.17 -7.52 -12.23
N ARG A 266 -1.36 -7.87 -11.73
CA ARG A 266 -1.54 -8.54 -10.44
C ARG A 266 -0.79 -9.87 -10.39
N ILE A 267 -0.89 -10.68 -11.45
CA ILE A 267 -0.15 -11.95 -11.57
C ILE A 267 1.35 -11.69 -11.65
N ALA A 268 1.80 -10.74 -12.45
CA ALA A 268 3.22 -10.41 -12.59
C ALA A 268 3.83 -9.92 -11.26
N THR A 269 3.12 -9.08 -10.50
CA THR A 269 3.55 -8.64 -9.17
C THR A 269 3.60 -9.79 -8.18
N LEU A 270 2.61 -10.70 -8.21
CA LEU A 270 2.61 -11.89 -7.36
C LEU A 270 3.80 -12.79 -7.68
N LEU A 271 4.05 -13.09 -8.96
CA LEU A 271 5.20 -13.89 -9.38
C LEU A 271 6.52 -13.21 -8.99
N GLY A 272 6.65 -11.90 -9.21
CA GLY A 272 7.81 -11.12 -8.79
C GLY A 272 8.03 -11.18 -7.27
N SER A 273 6.96 -11.13 -6.47
CA SER A 273 7.05 -11.26 -5.01
C SER A 273 7.52 -12.65 -4.56
N ILE A 274 7.14 -13.72 -5.26
CA ILE A 274 7.60 -15.08 -4.98
C ILE A 274 9.09 -15.21 -5.30
N VAL A 275 9.51 -14.74 -6.47
CA VAL A 275 10.93 -14.73 -6.85
C VAL A 275 11.75 -13.92 -5.86
N PHE A 276 11.27 -12.74 -5.46
CA PHE A 276 11.91 -11.92 -4.45
C PHE A 276 12.03 -12.65 -3.11
N MET A 277 10.98 -13.35 -2.66
CA MET A 277 11.02 -14.17 -1.43
C MET A 277 12.10 -15.26 -1.52
N LEU A 278 12.23 -15.95 -2.65
CA LEU A 278 13.26 -16.97 -2.86
C LEU A 278 14.67 -16.39 -2.86
N LEU A 279 14.88 -15.26 -3.54
CA LEU A 279 16.18 -14.56 -3.53
C LEU A 279 16.54 -14.08 -2.12
N PHE A 280 15.55 -13.67 -1.33
CA PHE A 280 15.75 -13.23 0.05
C PHE A 280 16.10 -14.38 1.01
N LEU A 281 15.97 -15.65 0.60
CA LEU A 281 16.49 -16.77 1.38
C LEU A 281 18.02 -16.71 1.50
N ALA A 282 18.74 -16.26 0.46
CA ALA A 282 20.20 -16.21 0.46
C ALA A 282 20.80 -15.32 1.57
N PRO A 283 20.39 -14.04 1.75
CA PRO A 283 20.88 -13.23 2.87
C PRO A 283 20.43 -13.77 4.23
N VAL A 284 19.22 -14.34 4.33
CA VAL A 284 18.72 -14.92 5.58
C VAL A 284 19.53 -16.15 5.99
N THR A 285 19.82 -17.06 5.07
CA THR A 285 20.65 -18.24 5.36
C THR A 285 22.10 -17.85 5.63
N PHE A 286 22.62 -16.82 4.97
CA PHE A 286 23.95 -16.28 5.25
C PHE A 286 24.04 -15.72 6.67
N ILE A 287 23.10 -14.84 7.07
CA ILE A 287 23.07 -14.26 8.43
C ILE A 287 22.87 -15.35 9.49
N ASN A 288 21.95 -16.30 9.25
CA ASN A 288 21.75 -17.42 10.16
C ASN A 288 22.99 -18.32 10.26
N GLY A 289 23.71 -18.52 9.15
CA GLY A 289 24.98 -19.25 9.13
C GLY A 289 26.07 -18.55 9.95
N LEU A 290 26.16 -17.22 9.89
CA LEU A 290 27.05 -16.42 10.75
C LEU A 290 26.67 -16.47 12.23
N SER A 291 25.38 -16.66 12.56
CA SER A 291 24.93 -16.77 13.95
C SER A 291 25.25 -18.12 14.59
N GLN A 292 25.53 -19.17 13.81
CA GLN A 292 25.78 -20.54 14.30
C GLN A 292 27.10 -21.11 13.77
N LEU A 293 28.19 -20.35 13.92
CA LEU A 293 29.52 -20.72 13.40
C LEU A 293 30.02 -22.06 13.93
N ASP A 294 29.75 -22.42 15.19
CA ASP A 294 30.18 -23.69 15.78
C ASP A 294 29.58 -24.93 15.09
N GLN A 295 28.33 -24.82 14.64
CA GLN A 295 27.67 -25.88 13.87
C GLN A 295 28.16 -25.92 12.42
N LEU A 296 28.44 -24.76 11.84
CA LEU A 296 28.95 -24.62 10.48
C LEU A 296 30.40 -25.12 10.36
N GLN A 297 31.23 -24.84 11.37
CA GLN A 297 32.62 -25.30 11.48
C GLN A 297 32.74 -26.83 11.55
N LYS A 298 31.77 -27.50 12.20
CA LYS A 298 31.67 -28.98 12.21
C LYS A 298 31.30 -29.58 10.85
N ARG A 299 30.52 -28.86 10.04
CA ARG A 299 30.09 -29.30 8.70
C ARG A 299 31.08 -28.94 7.59
N LEU A 300 31.80 -27.83 7.75
CA LEU A 300 32.71 -27.26 6.77
C LEU A 300 34.10 -27.03 7.40
N PRO A 301 35.00 -28.03 7.34
CA PRO A 301 36.28 -27.98 8.04
C PRO A 301 37.24 -26.90 7.52
N PHE A 302 36.96 -26.28 6.37
CA PHE A 302 37.75 -25.16 5.83
C PHE A 302 37.62 -23.86 6.66
N LEU A 303 36.54 -23.71 7.45
CA LEU A 303 36.33 -22.54 8.31
C LEU A 303 37.24 -22.55 9.55
N ASN A 304 37.81 -23.71 9.91
CA ASN A 304 38.72 -23.85 11.05
C ASN A 304 39.97 -22.96 10.95
N GLY A 305 40.42 -22.64 9.73
CA GLY A 305 41.61 -21.80 9.52
C GLY A 305 41.34 -20.30 9.64
N ILE A 306 40.09 -19.86 9.47
CA ILE A 306 39.72 -18.44 9.44
C ILE A 306 39.31 -17.94 10.83
N LEU A 307 38.78 -18.82 11.69
CA LEU A 307 38.30 -18.48 13.04
C LEU A 307 39.34 -18.66 14.16
N LYS A 308 40.53 -19.19 13.86
CA LYS A 308 41.58 -19.51 14.85
C LYS A 308 42.61 -18.39 15.05
N GLN A 309 42.27 -17.16 14.67
CA GLN A 309 43.15 -16.00 14.77
C GLN A 309 42.67 -15.02 15.84
#